data_AF-A0AAD6S087-F1
#
_entry.id   AF-A0AAD6S087-F1
#
_cell.length_a   1.000
_cell.length_b   1.000
_cell.length_c   1.000
_cell.angle_alpha   90.00
_cell.angle_beta   90.00
_cell.angle_gamma   90.00
#
_symmetry.space_group_name_H-M   'P 1'
#
loop_
_entity.id
_entity.type
_entity.pdbx_description
1 polymer ?
#
loop_
_entity_poly.entity_id
_entity_poly.type
_entity_poly.pdbx_seq_one_letter_code
_entity_poly.pdbx_strand_id
1 'polypeptide(L)'
;MVAIIGWVRRSRVDARVTFPLPRMKTKDQPSNPHYTLDPLHTVPTDAMVNNRPKVNVSQCTVKPLRSRHFSTAHQAPRFASTPTQIEPPNPHNPNYKPKRRPLVEAHFSDEARQAFIHDFLVQLKHGRKVSRFCVFLKRGKALSPNAHTNIVAGDVIIMRVGQKDPETLVNMRPTDRAMVDYVFAACLHRIFRFQGPQRTLLPKELIIVRPRAFPGLP
;
A
#
# COMPACT_ATOMS: atom_id res chain seq x y z
N MET A 1 13.08 -52.60 32.64
CA MET A 1 12.76 -52.43 31.20
C MET A 1 12.25 -51.02 31.00
N VAL A 2 13.05 -50.12 30.42
CA VAL A 2 12.71 -48.69 30.23
C VAL A 2 12.64 -48.43 28.73
N ALA A 3 11.46 -48.05 28.23
CA ALA A 3 11.25 -47.71 26.83
C ALA A 3 11.52 -46.21 26.59
N ILE A 4 12.48 -45.92 25.72
CA ILE A 4 12.82 -44.57 25.27
C ILE A 4 11.99 -44.26 24.02
N ILE A 5 11.10 -43.28 24.09
CA ILE A 5 10.35 -42.77 22.93
C ILE A 5 11.17 -41.65 22.27
N GLY A 6 11.82 -41.98 21.16
CA GLY A 6 12.54 -41.03 20.32
C GLY A 6 11.59 -40.17 19.47
N TRP A 7 11.72 -38.85 19.56
CA TRP A 7 11.04 -37.90 18.69
C TRP A 7 11.84 -37.69 17.39
N VAL A 8 11.23 -38.01 16.25
CA VAL A 8 11.78 -37.77 14.91
C VAL A 8 11.57 -36.29 14.52
N ARG A 9 12.66 -35.54 14.42
CA ARG A 9 12.70 -34.19 13.82
C ARG A 9 12.41 -34.28 12.32
N ARG A 10 11.27 -33.75 11.87
CA ARG A 10 11.05 -33.45 10.44
C ARG A 10 11.73 -32.11 10.10
N SER A 11 12.84 -32.19 9.38
CA SER A 11 13.51 -31.05 8.75
C SER A 11 12.58 -30.40 7.74
N ARG A 12 12.23 -29.12 7.95
CA ARG A 12 11.63 -28.28 6.90
C ARG A 12 12.75 -27.81 5.99
N VAL A 13 12.62 -28.14 4.72
CA VAL A 13 13.48 -27.65 3.64
C VAL A 13 13.14 -26.19 3.40
N ASP A 14 14.01 -25.28 3.82
CA ASP A 14 13.94 -23.86 3.47
C ASP A 14 14.34 -23.68 1.99
N ALA A 15 13.35 -23.53 1.12
CA ALA A 15 13.58 -23.13 -0.26
C ALA A 15 14.03 -21.65 -0.28
N ARG A 16 15.35 -21.43 -0.25
CA ARG A 16 15.95 -20.13 -0.59
C ARG A 16 15.83 -19.93 -2.10
N VAL A 17 14.87 -19.11 -2.50
CA VAL A 17 14.76 -18.67 -3.89
C VAL A 17 15.50 -17.34 -4.03
N THR A 18 16.67 -17.38 -4.66
CA THR A 18 17.43 -16.20 -5.08
C THR A 18 17.12 -15.94 -6.55
N PHE A 19 16.53 -14.80 -6.86
CA PHE A 19 16.24 -14.41 -8.25
C PHE A 19 17.31 -13.43 -8.75
N PRO A 20 17.91 -13.68 -9.93
CA PRO A 20 18.75 -12.69 -10.59
C PRO A 20 17.90 -11.54 -11.15
N LEU A 21 18.42 -10.31 -11.03
CA LEU A 21 17.79 -9.11 -11.59
C LEU A 21 17.87 -9.12 -13.13
N PRO A 22 16.79 -8.77 -13.85
CA PRO A 22 16.82 -8.71 -15.31
C PRO A 22 17.63 -7.49 -15.79
N ARG A 23 18.54 -7.76 -16.74
CA ARG A 23 19.35 -6.75 -17.44
C ARG A 23 18.47 -6.03 -18.45
N MET A 24 18.17 -4.75 -18.21
CA MET A 24 17.37 -3.93 -19.12
C MET A 24 18.15 -3.66 -20.41
N LYS A 25 17.56 -4.06 -21.54
CA LYS A 25 17.99 -3.63 -22.87
C LYS A 25 17.32 -2.28 -23.18
N THR A 26 18.12 -1.26 -23.41
CA THR A 26 17.72 0.01 -24.04
C THR A 26 17.14 -0.31 -25.42
N LYS A 27 15.88 0.07 -25.64
CA LYS A 27 15.21 0.01 -26.94
C LYS A 27 15.00 1.41 -27.47
N ASP A 28 15.13 1.49 -28.78
CA ASP A 28 15.20 2.69 -29.60
C ASP A 28 13.96 3.58 -29.50
N GLN A 29 14.24 4.87 -29.65
CA GLN A 29 13.31 5.99 -29.56
C GLN A 29 12.59 6.16 -30.91
N PRO A 30 11.26 6.02 -31.01
CA PRO A 30 10.55 6.35 -32.24
C PRO A 30 10.36 7.86 -32.36
N SER A 31 10.57 8.36 -33.58
CA SER A 31 10.44 9.75 -34.01
C SER A 31 9.01 10.28 -33.88
N ASN A 32 8.89 11.52 -33.37
CA ASN A 32 7.64 12.28 -33.24
C ASN A 32 7.01 12.61 -34.61
N PRO A 33 5.71 12.35 -34.83
CA PRO A 33 4.98 12.99 -35.92
C PRO A 33 4.61 14.43 -35.56
N HIS A 34 4.84 15.33 -36.51
CA HIS A 34 4.46 16.74 -36.49
C HIS A 34 2.93 16.85 -36.58
N TYR A 35 2.27 17.45 -35.58
CA TYR A 35 0.85 17.78 -35.64
C TYR A 35 0.68 19.26 -35.98
N THR A 36 -0.07 19.51 -37.05
CA THR A 36 -0.53 20.85 -37.46
C THR A 36 -1.77 21.21 -36.64
N LEU A 37 -1.75 22.39 -36.01
CA LEU A 37 -2.88 22.93 -35.25
C LEU A 37 -3.78 23.75 -36.18
N ASP A 38 -5.02 23.29 -36.39
CA ASP A 38 -6.09 24.11 -36.97
C ASP A 38 -6.67 25.06 -35.89
N PRO A 39 -6.93 26.33 -36.21
CA PRO A 39 -7.57 27.25 -35.28
C PRO A 39 -9.10 27.29 -35.47
N LEU A 40 -9.79 27.46 -34.33
CA LEU A 40 -11.13 28.05 -34.14
C LEU A 40 -12.36 27.14 -34.31
N HIS A 41 -12.98 26.83 -33.17
CA HIS A 41 -14.42 27.03 -32.99
C HIS A 41 -14.69 27.45 -31.53
N THR A 42 -15.01 28.73 -31.35
CA THR A 42 -15.48 29.29 -30.07
C THR A 42 -16.94 28.91 -29.90
N VAL A 43 -17.24 28.01 -28.96
CA VAL A 43 -18.61 27.59 -28.62
C VAL A 43 -19.12 28.46 -27.46
N PRO A 44 -20.40 28.90 -27.45
CA PRO A 44 -20.94 29.74 -26.40
C PRO A 44 -21.00 29.03 -25.04
N THR A 45 -20.53 29.72 -24.01
CA THR A 45 -20.49 29.28 -22.62
C THR A 45 -21.85 29.42 -21.97
N ASP A 46 -22.76 28.48 -22.21
CA ASP A 46 -24.01 28.39 -21.44
C ASP A 46 -23.82 27.56 -20.16
N ALA A 47 -24.36 28.12 -19.07
CA ALA A 47 -24.17 27.74 -17.68
C ALA A 47 -24.51 26.27 -17.38
N MET A 48 -23.50 25.40 -17.33
CA MET A 48 -23.63 24.11 -16.66
C MET A 48 -23.58 24.30 -15.15
N VAL A 49 -24.77 24.27 -14.54
CA VAL A 49 -24.99 24.18 -13.10
C VAL A 49 -24.24 22.96 -12.57
N ASN A 50 -23.11 23.23 -11.90
CA ASN A 50 -22.28 22.23 -11.23
C ASN A 50 -23.03 21.64 -10.03
N ASN A 51 -23.90 20.67 -10.27
CA ASN A 51 -24.38 19.72 -9.25
C ASN A 51 -23.26 18.74 -8.92
N ARG A 52 -22.12 19.24 -8.42
CA ARG A 52 -21.15 18.40 -7.74
C ARG A 52 -21.81 17.94 -6.45
N PRO A 53 -21.96 16.63 -6.20
CA PRO A 53 -22.41 16.17 -4.90
C PRO A 53 -21.46 16.77 -3.87
N LYS A 54 -21.99 17.66 -3.01
CA LYS A 54 -21.30 18.12 -1.82
C LYS A 54 -21.07 16.87 -0.98
N VAL A 55 -19.90 16.26 -1.14
CA VAL A 55 -19.42 15.22 -0.24
C VAL A 55 -19.50 15.88 1.12
N ASN A 56 -20.45 15.43 1.96
CA ASN A 56 -20.52 15.83 3.34
C ASN A 56 -19.19 15.37 3.94
N VAL A 57 -18.24 16.30 4.02
CA VAL A 57 -16.98 16.15 4.75
C VAL A 57 -17.39 16.02 6.21
N SER A 58 -17.83 14.82 6.56
CA SER A 58 -18.07 14.40 7.93
C SER A 58 -16.78 14.74 8.65
N GLN A 59 -16.89 15.67 9.59
CA GLN A 59 -15.77 16.37 10.19
C GLN A 59 -14.66 15.36 10.55
N CYS A 60 -13.54 15.46 9.85
CA CYS A 60 -12.33 14.68 10.11
C CYS A 60 -11.71 15.25 11.40
N THR A 61 -12.29 14.89 12.55
CA THR A 61 -12.02 15.51 13.86
C THR A 61 -10.68 15.10 14.47
N VAL A 62 -9.88 14.25 13.82
CA VAL A 62 -8.62 13.73 14.37
C VAL A 62 -7.42 14.10 13.50
N LYS A 63 -6.30 14.41 14.18
CA LYS A 63 -4.98 14.62 13.58
C LYS A 63 -4.68 13.52 12.56
N PRO A 64 -4.43 13.80 11.28
CA PRO A 64 -4.19 12.79 10.26
C PRO A 64 -3.00 11.87 10.61
N LEU A 65 -2.99 10.67 10.04
CA LEU A 65 -1.89 9.71 10.19
C LEU A 65 -0.85 9.89 9.10
N ARG A 66 0.42 9.94 9.49
CA ARG A 66 1.54 9.91 8.55
C ARG A 66 1.70 8.51 7.94
N SER A 67 1.72 8.44 6.63
CA SER A 67 1.85 7.24 5.81
C SER A 67 2.95 7.39 4.76
N ARG A 68 3.36 6.28 4.12
CA ARG A 68 4.31 6.26 3.00
C ARG A 68 3.59 5.92 1.70
N HIS A 69 3.75 6.76 0.70
CA HIS A 69 3.04 6.66 -0.58
C HIS A 69 3.99 6.30 -1.71
N PHE A 70 3.59 5.32 -2.50
CA PHE A 70 4.19 4.94 -3.77
C PHE A 70 3.14 5.25 -4.82
N SER A 71 3.31 6.32 -5.59
CA SER A 71 2.24 6.87 -6.42
C SER A 71 2.53 6.79 -7.92
N THR A 72 1.49 6.79 -8.73
CA THR A 72 1.55 6.99 -10.18
C THR A 72 2.01 8.39 -10.56
N ALA A 73 1.82 9.38 -9.70
CA ALA A 73 2.16 10.78 -9.96
C ALA A 73 3.59 11.17 -9.53
N HIS A 74 4.28 10.32 -8.75
CA HIS A 74 5.57 10.66 -8.14
C HIS A 74 6.59 9.54 -8.32
N GLN A 75 7.72 9.87 -8.97
CA GLN A 75 8.81 8.91 -9.21
C GLN A 75 9.49 8.41 -7.93
N ALA A 76 9.44 9.21 -6.85
CA ALA A 76 10.00 8.87 -5.56
C ALA A 76 8.90 8.66 -4.52
N PRO A 77 9.01 7.64 -3.64
CA PRO A 77 8.05 7.46 -2.57
C PRO A 77 8.17 8.61 -1.58
N ARG A 78 7.03 9.10 -1.08
CA ARG A 78 6.97 10.26 -0.17
C ARG A 78 6.16 9.96 1.08
N PHE A 79 6.38 10.74 2.13
CA PHE A 79 5.44 10.74 3.25
C PHE A 79 4.24 11.60 2.90
N ALA A 80 3.06 11.18 3.33
CA ALA A 80 1.84 11.96 3.18
C ALA A 80 1.00 11.88 4.45
N SER A 81 0.01 12.76 4.52
CA SER A 81 -0.91 12.92 5.63
C SER A 81 -2.24 12.28 5.27
N THR A 82 -2.54 11.15 5.88
CA THR A 82 -3.76 10.38 5.63
C THR A 82 -4.88 10.80 6.58
N PRO A 83 -6.00 11.35 6.05
CA PRO A 83 -7.13 11.70 6.88
C PRO A 83 -7.67 10.47 7.61
N THR A 84 -8.24 10.66 8.79
CA THR A 84 -8.77 9.56 9.59
C THR A 84 -10.13 9.88 10.17
N GLN A 85 -10.99 8.88 10.21
CA GLN A 85 -12.26 8.90 10.91
C GLN A 85 -12.15 8.09 12.21
N ILE A 86 -12.80 8.55 13.28
CA ILE A 86 -13.00 7.72 14.48
C ILE A 86 -14.19 6.81 14.23
N GLU A 87 -14.03 5.51 14.48
CA GLU A 87 -15.16 4.59 14.51
C GLU A 87 -16.16 5.03 15.59
N PRO A 88 -17.47 5.09 15.26
CA PRO A 88 -18.47 5.41 16.28
C PRO A 88 -18.34 4.39 17.43
N PRO A 89 -18.58 4.83 18.69
CA PRO A 89 -18.65 3.92 19.81
C PRO A 89 -19.60 2.77 19.51
N ASN A 90 -19.22 1.53 19.84
CA ASN A 90 -20.11 0.39 19.67
C ASN A 90 -21.10 0.33 20.84
N PRO A 91 -22.41 0.59 20.62
CA PRO A 91 -23.39 0.61 21.71
C PRO A 91 -23.55 -0.74 22.40
N HIS A 92 -23.18 -1.85 21.73
CA HIS A 92 -23.26 -3.19 22.29
C HIS A 92 -22.03 -3.61 23.09
N ASN A 93 -20.97 -2.80 23.11
CA ASN A 93 -19.76 -3.08 23.88
C ASN A 93 -19.27 -1.80 24.56
N PRO A 94 -19.64 -1.55 25.83
CA PRO A 94 -19.25 -0.33 26.55
C PRO A 94 -17.73 -0.21 26.76
N ASN A 95 -16.98 -1.31 26.63
CA ASN A 95 -15.51 -1.32 26.70
C ASN A 95 -14.85 -1.13 25.33
N TYR A 96 -15.63 -0.93 24.26
CA TYR A 96 -15.10 -0.70 22.93
C TYR A 96 -14.34 0.62 22.88
N LYS A 97 -13.04 0.54 22.59
CA LYS A 97 -12.20 1.70 22.35
C LYS A 97 -12.34 2.12 20.89
N PRO A 98 -12.79 3.35 20.60
CA PRO A 98 -12.92 3.85 19.23
C PRO A 98 -11.60 3.74 18.47
N LYS A 99 -11.61 3.03 17.35
CA LYS A 99 -10.44 2.89 16.48
C LYS A 99 -10.39 4.01 15.47
N ARG A 100 -9.17 4.31 15.03
CA ARG A 100 -8.92 5.29 13.96
C ARG A 100 -8.89 4.55 12.63
N ARG A 101 -9.89 4.78 11.79
CA ARG A 101 -9.93 4.28 10.41
C ARG A 101 -9.27 5.31 9.48
N PRO A 102 -8.26 4.91 8.70
CA PRO A 102 -7.70 5.80 7.70
C PRO A 102 -8.65 5.92 6.51
N LEU A 103 -8.84 7.14 6.01
CA LEU A 103 -9.59 7.42 4.79
C LEU A 103 -8.60 7.43 3.62
N VAL A 104 -8.05 6.26 3.30
CA VAL A 104 -7.02 6.11 2.25
C VAL A 104 -7.58 6.38 0.85
N GLU A 105 -8.90 6.34 0.68
CA GLU A 105 -9.65 6.76 -0.50
C GLU A 105 -9.22 8.15 -0.97
N ALA A 106 -8.97 9.07 -0.04
CA ALA A 106 -8.59 10.46 -0.31
C ALA A 106 -7.24 10.60 -1.04
N HIS A 107 -6.49 9.51 -1.18
CA HIS A 107 -5.16 9.50 -1.80
C HIS A 107 -5.11 8.84 -3.16
N PHE A 108 -6.11 8.04 -3.49
CA PHE A 108 -6.20 7.44 -4.80
C PHE A 108 -7.01 8.40 -5.68
N SER A 109 -6.42 8.89 -6.77
CA SER A 109 -7.05 9.90 -7.64
C SER A 109 -8.46 9.50 -8.14
N ASP A 110 -9.22 10.54 -8.49
CA ASP A 110 -10.66 10.66 -8.86
C ASP A 110 -11.17 9.78 -10.02
N GLU A 111 -10.69 8.55 -10.17
CA GLU A 111 -11.45 7.56 -10.93
C GLU A 111 -12.70 7.18 -10.14
N ALA A 112 -13.79 7.87 -10.50
CA ALA A 112 -15.13 7.72 -9.98
C ALA A 112 -15.46 6.25 -9.64
N ARG A 113 -15.80 6.01 -8.38
CA ARG A 113 -16.33 4.73 -7.88
C ARG A 113 -15.42 3.52 -8.11
N GLN A 114 -14.35 3.38 -7.32
CA GLN A 114 -13.73 2.07 -7.13
C GLN A 114 -13.96 1.59 -5.69
N ALA A 115 -14.93 0.68 -5.54
CA ALA A 115 -15.46 0.23 -4.25
C ALA A 115 -14.52 -0.70 -3.45
N PHE A 116 -13.31 -0.99 -3.95
CA PHE A 116 -12.47 -2.05 -3.36
C PHE A 116 -11.03 -1.58 -3.21
N ILE A 117 -10.78 -0.77 -2.18
CA ILE A 117 -9.44 -0.71 -1.59
C ILE A 117 -9.22 -2.05 -0.91
N HIS A 118 -8.10 -2.66 -1.23
CA HIS A 118 -7.65 -3.89 -0.61
C HIS A 118 -6.52 -3.58 0.34
N ASP A 119 -6.53 -4.28 1.47
CA ASP A 119 -5.50 -4.18 2.48
C ASP A 119 -4.98 -5.56 2.89
N PHE A 120 -3.75 -5.57 3.37
CA PHE A 120 -3.16 -6.74 4.02
C PHE A 120 -2.10 -6.32 5.01
N LEU A 121 -1.91 -7.15 6.04
CA LEU A 121 -0.89 -6.95 7.04
C LEU A 121 0.46 -7.50 6.57
N VAL A 122 1.52 -6.81 6.94
CA VAL A 122 2.90 -7.25 6.74
C VAL A 122 3.61 -7.24 8.08
N GLN A 123 4.05 -8.41 8.53
CA GLN A 123 4.93 -8.57 9.68
C GLN A 123 6.39 -8.67 9.20
N LEU A 124 7.16 -7.61 9.45
CA LEU A 124 8.60 -7.58 9.19
C LEU A 124 9.36 -8.00 10.45
N LYS A 125 9.99 -9.19 10.40
CA LYS A 125 10.96 -9.66 11.41
C LYS A 125 12.35 -9.22 10.98
N HIS A 126 13.01 -8.35 11.75
CA HIS A 126 14.34 -7.83 11.41
C HIS A 126 15.28 -7.83 12.63
N GLY A 127 16.34 -8.64 12.56
CA GLY A 127 17.14 -8.95 13.75
C GLY A 127 16.27 -9.59 14.85
N ARG A 128 16.24 -8.96 16.04
CA ARG A 128 15.40 -9.38 17.17
C ARG A 128 14.07 -8.60 17.26
N LYS A 129 13.79 -7.73 16.28
CA LYS A 129 12.64 -6.81 16.31
C LYS A 129 11.55 -7.30 15.35
N VAL A 130 10.31 -6.93 15.70
CA VAL A 130 9.13 -7.15 14.86
C VAL A 130 8.45 -5.81 14.62
N SER A 131 8.24 -5.49 13.35
CA SER A 131 7.49 -4.32 12.91
C SER A 131 6.29 -4.78 12.08
N ARG A 132 5.17 -4.06 12.19
CA ARG A 132 3.95 -4.37 11.46
C ARG A 132 3.53 -3.17 10.62
N PHE A 133 3.10 -3.46 9.41
CA PHE A 133 2.62 -2.48 8.44
C PHE A 133 1.32 -2.97 7.82
N CYS A 134 0.43 -2.05 7.48
CA CYS A 134 -0.73 -2.34 6.65
C CYS A 134 -0.50 -1.72 5.28
N VAL A 135 -0.69 -2.51 4.23
CA VAL A 135 -0.49 -2.11 2.84
C VAL A 135 -1.84 -1.98 2.18
N PHE A 136 -2.19 -0.78 1.73
CA PHE A 136 -3.40 -0.46 1.01
C PHE A 136 -3.09 -0.28 -0.47
N LEU A 137 -3.94 -0.85 -1.32
CA LEU A 137 -3.82 -0.73 -2.76
C LEU A 137 -5.18 -0.83 -3.44
N LYS A 138 -5.27 -0.29 -4.66
CA LYS A 138 -6.41 -0.52 -5.55
C LYS A 138 -6.15 -1.73 -6.45
N ARG A 139 -7.26 -2.30 -6.91
CA ARG A 139 -7.27 -3.28 -7.99
C ARG A 139 -8.22 -2.80 -9.09
N GLY A 140 -7.68 -2.61 -10.28
CA GLY A 140 -8.44 -2.14 -11.43
C GLY A 140 -7.73 -2.50 -12.73
N LYS A 141 -8.49 -2.62 -13.82
CA LYS A 141 -7.94 -2.92 -15.16
C LYS A 141 -7.27 -1.69 -15.80
N ALA A 142 -7.70 -0.49 -15.42
CA ALA A 142 -7.28 0.77 -16.02
C ALA A 142 -6.34 1.59 -15.11
N LEU A 143 -5.69 0.97 -14.12
CA LEU A 143 -4.77 1.67 -13.25
C LEU A 143 -3.47 2.01 -14.00
N SER A 144 -3.05 3.26 -13.98
CA SER A 144 -1.75 3.69 -14.50
C SER A 144 -0.60 2.98 -13.79
N PRO A 145 0.52 2.68 -14.47
CA PRO A 145 1.72 2.13 -13.82
C PRO A 145 2.20 3.02 -12.68
N ASN A 146 2.72 2.41 -11.60
CA ASN A 146 3.30 3.16 -10.50
C ASN A 146 4.61 3.83 -10.96
N ALA A 147 4.78 5.13 -10.69
CA ALA A 147 5.96 5.84 -11.19
C ALA A 147 7.25 5.44 -10.48
N HIS A 148 7.16 4.82 -9.30
CA HIS A 148 8.33 4.26 -8.62
C HIS A 148 8.71 2.87 -9.16
N THR A 149 7.76 2.13 -9.74
CA THR A 149 7.98 0.78 -10.24
C THR A 149 7.00 0.43 -11.35
N ASN A 150 7.51 0.05 -12.53
CA ASN A 150 6.67 -0.37 -13.66
C ASN A 150 5.99 -1.74 -13.45
N ILE A 151 6.23 -2.41 -12.32
CA ILE A 151 5.69 -3.75 -12.03
C ILE A 151 4.30 -3.67 -11.40
N VAL A 152 4.02 -2.63 -10.61
CA VAL A 152 2.75 -2.46 -9.90
C VAL A 152 1.93 -1.40 -10.59
N ALA A 153 0.63 -1.60 -10.68
CA ALA A 153 -0.30 -0.61 -11.21
C ALA A 153 -1.01 0.13 -10.07
N GLY A 154 -1.24 1.42 -10.24
CA GLY A 154 -1.91 2.28 -9.28
C GLY A 154 -1.03 2.70 -8.10
N ASP A 155 -1.62 3.49 -7.21
CA ASP A 155 -0.96 3.90 -5.98
C ASP A 155 -0.93 2.76 -4.96
N VAL A 156 0.08 2.79 -4.09
CA VAL A 156 0.19 1.92 -2.92
C VAL A 156 0.51 2.79 -1.72
N ILE A 157 -0.22 2.57 -0.62
CA ILE A 157 -0.08 3.33 0.61
C ILE A 157 0.29 2.35 1.71
N ILE A 158 1.37 2.63 2.43
CA ILE A 158 1.79 1.80 3.55
C ILE A 158 1.69 2.62 4.82
N MET A 159 1.02 2.05 5.82
CA MET A 159 0.84 2.65 7.14
C MET A 159 1.45 1.77 8.21
N ARG A 160 1.90 2.38 9.30
CA ARG A 160 2.44 1.63 10.45
C ARG A 160 1.30 1.12 11.32
N VAL A 161 1.44 -0.11 11.79
CA VAL A 161 0.53 -0.74 12.74
C VAL A 161 1.09 -0.63 14.15
N GLY A 162 0.21 -0.48 15.14
CA GLY A 162 0.55 -0.45 16.55
C GLY A 162 1.24 -1.74 17.00
N GLN A 163 2.19 -1.61 17.93
CA GLN A 163 2.88 -2.80 18.46
C GLN A 163 1.99 -3.62 19.38
N LYS A 164 1.17 -2.94 20.18
CA LYS A 164 0.26 -3.55 21.18
C LYS A 164 -1.03 -4.08 20.56
N ASP A 165 -1.54 -3.38 19.54
CA ASP A 165 -2.81 -3.71 18.88
C ASP A 165 -2.58 -3.76 17.36
N PRO A 166 -2.71 -4.93 16.73
CA PRO A 166 -2.50 -5.11 15.30
C PRO A 166 -3.60 -4.47 14.43
N GLU A 167 -4.72 -4.06 15.02
CA GLU A 167 -5.83 -3.41 14.30
C GLU A 167 -5.75 -1.88 14.36
N THR A 168 -4.90 -1.33 15.22
CA THR A 168 -4.72 0.11 15.34
C THR A 168 -3.57 0.59 14.45
N LEU A 169 -3.86 1.56 13.58
CA LEU A 169 -2.83 2.26 12.81
C LEU A 169 -2.27 3.46 13.58
N VAL A 170 -0.97 3.68 13.41
CA VAL A 170 -0.22 4.74 14.10
C VAL A 170 0.61 5.54 13.13
N ASN A 171 1.06 6.72 13.57
CA ASN A 171 1.91 7.59 12.76
C ASN A 171 3.21 6.87 12.40
N MET A 172 3.56 6.88 11.10
CA MET A 172 4.89 6.52 10.68
C MET A 172 5.93 7.48 11.23
N ARG A 173 7.04 6.93 11.72
CA ARG A 173 8.21 7.69 12.14
C ARG A 173 9.09 7.98 10.93
N PRO A 174 9.86 9.08 10.91
CA PRO A 174 10.86 9.31 9.86
C PRO A 174 11.82 8.12 9.68
N THR A 175 12.20 7.49 10.79
CA THR A 175 13.10 6.33 10.82
C THR A 175 12.50 5.06 10.21
N ASP A 176 11.18 5.00 10.03
CA ASP A 176 10.52 3.84 9.40
C ASP A 176 10.74 3.80 7.88
N ARG A 177 11.22 4.90 7.26
CA ARG A 177 11.39 5.02 5.80
C ARG A 177 12.05 3.80 5.16
N ALA A 178 13.23 3.42 5.64
CA ALA A 178 14.00 2.32 5.06
C ALA A 178 13.29 0.95 5.22
N MET A 179 12.60 0.75 6.35
CA MET A 179 11.82 -0.48 6.58
C MET A 179 10.65 -0.58 5.61
N VAL A 180 9.96 0.52 5.39
CA VAL A 180 8.77 0.56 4.54
C VAL A 180 9.14 0.41 3.08
N ASP A 181 10.19 1.09 2.62
CA ASP A 181 10.70 0.96 1.26
C ASP A 181 11.14 -0.50 1.00
N TYR A 182 11.76 -1.17 2.00
CA TYR A 182 12.07 -2.60 1.93
C TYR A 182 10.82 -3.50 1.90
N VAL A 183 9.81 -3.21 2.72
CA VAL A 183 8.53 -3.94 2.74
C VAL A 183 7.85 -3.85 1.38
N PHE A 184 7.78 -2.65 0.80
CA PHE A 184 7.21 -2.44 -0.52
C PHE A 184 7.93 -3.29 -1.58
N ALA A 185 9.26 -3.20 -1.64
CA ALA A 185 10.08 -3.97 -2.57
C ALA A 185 9.85 -5.49 -2.45
N ALA A 186 9.79 -5.99 -1.21
CA ALA A 186 9.53 -7.41 -0.94
C ALA A 186 8.10 -7.85 -1.28
N CYS A 187 7.13 -6.93 -1.28
CA CYS A 187 5.73 -7.21 -1.63
C CYS A 187 5.41 -7.09 -3.12
N LEU A 188 6.29 -6.50 -3.94
CA LEU A 188 6.01 -6.17 -5.36
C LEU A 188 5.41 -7.34 -6.14
N HIS A 189 6.05 -8.50 -6.10
CA HIS A 189 5.60 -9.66 -6.86
C HIS A 189 4.25 -10.22 -6.38
N ARG A 190 3.93 -10.07 -5.09
CA ARG A 190 2.61 -10.47 -4.54
C ARG A 190 1.53 -9.50 -4.99
N ILE A 191 1.81 -8.20 -4.93
CA ILE A 191 0.91 -7.14 -5.42
C ILE A 191 0.65 -7.34 -6.92
N PHE A 192 1.69 -7.57 -7.71
CA PHE A 192 1.56 -7.83 -9.15
C PHE A 192 0.66 -9.04 -9.45
N ARG A 193 0.85 -10.17 -8.76
CA ARG A 193 -0.01 -11.36 -8.94
C ARG A 193 -1.46 -11.10 -8.55
N PHE A 194 -1.69 -10.33 -7.50
CA PHE A 194 -3.02 -9.92 -7.06
C PHE A 194 -3.74 -9.03 -8.08
N GLN A 195 -3.01 -8.08 -8.68
CA GLN A 195 -3.54 -7.17 -9.70
C GLN A 195 -3.68 -7.83 -11.09
N GLY A 196 -2.85 -8.83 -11.38
CA GLY A 196 -2.80 -9.52 -12.66
C GLY A 196 -4.01 -10.42 -12.97
N PRO A 197 -4.03 -11.02 -14.18
CA PRO A 197 -5.15 -11.82 -14.67
C PRO A 197 -5.39 -13.11 -13.90
N GLN A 198 -4.38 -13.61 -13.18
CA GLN A 198 -4.50 -14.78 -12.29
C GLN A 198 -5.36 -14.50 -11.05
N ARG A 199 -5.54 -13.22 -10.69
CA ARG A 199 -6.49 -12.77 -9.65
C ARG A 199 -6.37 -13.55 -8.33
N THR A 200 -5.14 -13.86 -7.93
CA THR A 200 -4.91 -14.63 -6.70
C THR A 200 -5.44 -13.87 -5.49
N LEU A 201 -5.96 -14.57 -4.48
CA LEU A 201 -6.36 -13.95 -3.23
C LEU A 201 -5.14 -13.29 -2.55
N LEU A 202 -5.33 -12.06 -2.07
CA LEU A 202 -4.34 -11.40 -1.23
C LEU A 202 -4.32 -12.11 0.13
N PRO A 203 -3.15 -12.51 0.65
CA PRO A 203 -3.09 -13.07 2.00
C PRO A 203 -3.52 -12.00 3.00
N LYS A 204 -4.22 -12.40 4.07
CA LYS A 204 -4.55 -11.48 5.16
C LYS A 204 -3.30 -10.91 5.84
N GLU A 205 -2.26 -11.75 5.95
CA GLU A 205 -0.98 -11.37 6.55
C GLU A 205 0.19 -12.00 5.77
N LEU A 206 1.26 -11.22 5.59
CA LEU A 206 2.52 -11.64 4.99
C LEU A 206 3.67 -11.48 6.00
N ILE A 207 4.46 -12.53 6.20
CA ILE A 207 5.64 -12.48 7.07
C ILE A 207 6.90 -12.33 6.22
N ILE A 208 7.67 -11.28 6.48
CA ILE A 208 8.95 -11.01 5.83
C ILE A 208 10.06 -11.13 6.87
N VAL A 209 11.11 -11.88 6.55
CA VAL A 209 12.25 -12.09 7.45
C VAL A 209 13.50 -11.46 6.85
N ARG A 210 14.11 -10.55 7.61
CA ARG A 210 15.41 -9.94 7.32
C ARG A 210 16.38 -10.30 8.45
N PRO A 211 17.51 -10.98 8.19
CA PRO A 211 18.43 -11.39 9.26
C PRO A 211 19.01 -10.23 10.08
N ARG A 212 19.27 -9.10 9.43
CA ARG A 212 19.87 -7.91 10.07
C ARG A 212 18.80 -6.88 10.43
N ALA A 213 19.02 -6.15 11.52
CA ALA A 213 18.23 -4.97 11.87
C ALA A 213 18.54 -3.82 10.89
N PHE A 214 17.63 -2.86 10.76
CA PHE A 214 17.92 -1.65 9.98
C PHE A 214 18.86 -0.74 10.78
N PRO A 215 19.89 -0.15 10.15
CA PRO A 215 20.81 0.74 10.83
C PRO A 215 20.06 1.97 11.38
N GLY A 216 20.44 2.44 12.57
CA GLY A 216 19.87 3.65 13.18
C GLY A 216 18.48 3.47 13.80
N LEU A 217 18.03 2.24 14.05
CA LEU A 217 16.81 1.98 14.84
C LEU A 217 17.18 1.61 16.28
N PRO A 218 16.72 2.38 17.30
CA PRO A 218 16.95 2.08 18.71
C PRO A 218 16.33 0.73 19.07
#